data_AF-T2II78-F1
#
_entry.id   AF-T2II78-F1
#
_cell.length_a   1.000
_cell.length_b   1.000
_cell.length_c   1.000
_cell.angle_alpha   90.00
_cell.angle_beta   90.00
_cell.angle_gamma   90.00
#
_symmetry.space_group_name_H-M   'P 1'
#
loop_
_entity.id
_entity.type
_entity.pdbx_description
1 polymer ?
#
loop_
_entity_poly.entity_id
_entity_poly.type
_entity_poly.pdbx_seq_one_letter_code
_entity_poly.pdbx_strand_id
1 'polypeptide(L)' 'MEKLFQQTLYKDEQGNIYIKLKGGIGLGEATGLNVNDFW' A
#
# COMPACT_ATOMS: atom_id res chain seq x y z
N MET A 1 17.08 17.79 -8.91
CA MET A 1 16.85 16.35 -9.11
C MET A 1 15.54 16.01 -8.42
N GLU A 2 14.43 15.91 -9.15
CA GLU A 2 13.14 15.55 -8.56
C GLU A 2 13.19 14.10 -8.09
N LYS A 3 12.96 13.87 -6.80
CA LYS A 3 12.83 12.54 -6.22
C LYS A 3 11.44 12.03 -6.61
N LEU A 4 11.35 11.14 -7.60
CA LEU A 4 10.11 10.40 -7.86
C LEU A 4 9.80 9.56 -6.61
N PHE A 5 8.77 9.97 -5.86
CA PHE A 5 8.30 9.25 -4.67
C PHE A 5 7.55 8.01 -5.12
N GLN A 6 8.27 6.91 -5.35
CA GLN A 6 7.63 5.62 -5.61
C GLN A 6 7.08 5.07 -4.29
N GLN A 7 5.80 5.31 -4.03
CA GLN A 7 5.04 4.62 -2.99
C GLN A 7 4.73 3.21 -3.49
N THR A 8 4.95 2.20 -2.66
CA THR A 8 4.63 0.82 -3.04
C THR A 8 3.32 0.41 -2.39
N LEU A 9 2.38 0.00 -3.23
CA LEU A 9 1.12 -0.61 -2.84
C LEU A 9 1.30 -2.12 -2.72
N TYR A 10 0.77 -2.69 -1.65
CA TYR A 10 0.76 -4.11 -1.40
C TYR A 10 -0.67 -4.56 -1.09
N LYS A 11 -1.01 -5.81 -1.41
CA LYS A 11 -2.25 -6.44 -0.97
C LYS A 11 -1.95 -7.73 -0.21
N ASP A 12 -2.77 -8.06 0.77
CA ASP A 12 -2.73 -9.37 1.42
C ASP A 12 -3.54 -10.42 0.64
N GLU A 13 -3.59 -11.63 1.18
CA GLU A 13 -4.35 -12.76 0.62
C GLU A 13 -5.87 -12.54 0.70
N GLN A 14 -6.35 -11.73 1.64
CA GLN A 14 -7.76 -11.35 1.80
C GLN A 14 -8.17 -10.16 0.91
N GLY A 15 -7.21 -9.55 0.20
CA GLY A 15 -7.43 -8.44 -0.70
C GLY A 15 -7.32 -7.05 -0.05
N ASN A 16 -6.96 -6.93 1.22
CA ASN A 16 -6.79 -5.64 1.88
C ASN A 16 -5.55 -4.92 1.33
N ILE A 17 -5.69 -3.62 1.07
CA ILE A 17 -4.64 -2.80 0.45
C ILE A 17 -3.87 -2.01 1.53
N TYR A 18 -2.54 -2.04 1.40
CA TYR A 18 -1.59 -1.37 2.28
C TYR A 18 -0.67 -0.44 1.49
N ILE A 19 -0.30 0.69 2.09
CA ILE A 19 0.70 1.61 1.54
C ILE A 19 1.96 1.53 2.38
N LYS A 20 3.08 1.20 1.74
CA LYS A 20 4.39 1.34 2.37
C LYS A 20 5.02 2.66 1.99
N LEU A 21 5.08 3.57 2.96
CA LEU A 21 5.82 4.81 2.82
C LEU A 21 7.32 4.54 2.82
N LYS A 22 8.08 5.33 2.06
CA LYS A 22 9.54 5.24 2.04
C LYS A 22 10.11 5.55 3.43
N GLY A 23 10.81 4.58 4.01
CA GLY A 23 11.31 4.68 5.39
C GLY A 23 10.31 4.24 6.46
N GLY A 24 9.11 3.81 6.06
CA GLY A 24 8.17 3.14 6.96
C GLY A 24 8.71 1.79 7.42
N ILE A 25 8.54 1.51 8.71
CA ILE A 25 8.90 0.24 9.34
C ILE A 25 7.69 -0.70 9.23
N GLY A 26 7.91 -1.95 8.83
CA GLY A 26 6.86 -2.97 8.75
C GLY A 26 6.19 -3.13 7.39
N LEU A 27 4.98 -3.72 7.40
CA LEU A 27 4.22 -4.13 6.21
C LEU A 27 3.53 -2.96 5.49
N GLY A 28 3.49 -1.78 6.10
CA GLY A 28 2.81 -0.59 5.58
C GLY A 28 1.57 -0.22 6.41
N GLU A 29 0.99 0.93 6.08
CA GLU A 29 -0.24 1.46 6.67
C GLU A 29 -1.45 0.88 5.96
N ALA A 30 -2.47 0.46 6.71
CA ALA A 30 -3.73 -0.02 6.15
C ALA A 30 -4.49 1.14 5.50
N THR A 31 -4.99 0.94 4.28
CA THR A 31 -5.72 2.01 3.56
C THR A 31 -7.22 2.03 3.86
N GLY A 32 -7.74 0.94 4.43
CA GLY A 32 -9.19 0.71 4.57
C GLY A 32 -9.89 0.30 3.27
N LEU A 33 -9.14 0.09 2.19
CA LEU A 33 -9.66 -0.39 0.91
C LEU A 33 -9.43 -1.90 0.79
N ASN A 34 -10.44 -2.62 0.28
CA ASN A 34 -10.28 -4.00 -0.16
C ASN A 34 -10.43 -4.06 -1.69
N VAL A 35 -9.50 -4.73 -2.37
CA VAL A 35 -9.54 -4.83 -3.83
C VAL A 35 -10.83 -5.51 -4.30
N ASN A 36 -11.38 -6.44 -3.52
CA ASN A 36 -12.57 -7.20 -3.88
C ASN A 36 -13.85 -6.34 -3.94
N ASP A 37 -13.84 -5.11 -3.40
CA ASP A 37 -14.99 -4.20 -3.43
C ASP A 37 -15.22 -3.55 -4.81
N PHE A 38 -14.26 -3.70 -5.73
CA PHE A 38 -14.24 -3.02 -7.03
C PHE A 38 -14.49 -3.96 -8.24
N TRP A 39 -15.00 -5.17 -7.99
CA TRP A 39 -15.39 -6.16 -9.01
C TRP A 39 -16.81 -6.65 -8.76
#